data_AF-M0G6U7-F1
#
_entry.id   AF-M0G6U7-F1
#
_cell.length_a   1.000
_cell.length_b   1.000
_cell.length_c   1.000
_cell.angle_alpha   90.00
_cell.angle_beta   90.00
_cell.angle_gamma   90.00
#
_symmetry.space_group_name_H-M   'P 1'
#
loop_
_entity.id
_entity.type
_entity.pdbx_description
1 polymer ?
#
loop_
_entity_poly.entity_id
_entity_poly.type
_entity_poly.pdbx_seq_one_letter_code
_entity_poly.pdbx_strand_id
1 'polypeptide(L)'
;MVQTALVWLFLNAVLAGFAAVAVAAHYADEGELDFVSAALAAVFTGTCVELGTANGYLPDGVLPTAVVGGCIVVALASLALGVRRDQAAFQAFRSDARSR
;
A
#
# COMPACT_ATOMS: atom_id res chain seq x y z
N MET A 1 -14.70 -22.34 -9.48
CA MET A 1 -14.60 -20.90 -9.14
C MET A 1 -13.97 -20.67 -7.77
N VAL A 2 -14.47 -21.32 -6.70
CA VAL A 2 -13.94 -21.22 -5.31
C VAL A 2 -12.42 -21.45 -5.19
N GLN A 3 -11.87 -22.46 -5.85
CA GLN A 3 -10.44 -22.76 -5.79
C GLN A 3 -9.55 -21.66 -6.36
N THR A 4 -10.03 -20.93 -7.37
CA THR A 4 -9.29 -19.82 -7.99
C THR A 4 -9.29 -18.59 -7.06
N ALA A 5 -10.40 -18.33 -6.36
CA ALA A 5 -10.49 -17.23 -5.41
C ALA A 5 -9.54 -17.38 -4.21
N LEU A 6 -9.40 -18.60 -3.67
CA LEU A 6 -8.46 -18.88 -2.58
C LEU A 6 -7.00 -18.70 -3.01
N VAL A 7 -6.64 -19.06 -4.24
CA VAL A 7 -5.29 -18.82 -4.78
C VAL A 7 -5.00 -17.32 -4.87
N TRP A 8 -5.95 -16.53 -5.37
CA TRP A 8 -5.81 -15.07 -5.42
C TRP A 8 -5.74 -14.45 -4.04
N LEU A 9 -6.56 -14.88 -3.09
CA LEU A 9 -6.49 -14.44 -1.70
C LEU A 9 -5.14 -14.73 -1.06
N PHE A 10 -4.63 -15.95 -1.23
CA PHE A 10 -3.33 -16.34 -0.72
C PHE A 10 -2.21 -15.48 -1.31
N LEU A 11 -2.21 -15.29 -2.63
CA LEU A 11 -1.21 -14.48 -3.31
C LEU A 11 -1.21 -13.02 -2.80
N ASN A 12 -2.39 -12.40 -2.72
CA ASN A 12 -2.51 -11.04 -2.20
C ASN A 12 -2.10 -10.94 -0.73
N ALA A 13 -2.42 -11.95 0.09
CA ALA A 13 -2.02 -11.97 1.50
C ALA A 13 -0.50 -12.04 1.66
N VAL A 14 0.18 -12.87 0.86
CA VAL A 14 1.65 -12.97 0.84
C VAL A 14 2.27 -11.65 0.38
N LEU A 15 1.74 -11.05 -0.68
CA LEU A 15 2.24 -9.77 -1.20
C LEU A 15 2.02 -8.62 -0.20
N ALA A 16 0.86 -8.58 0.47
CA ALA A 16 0.58 -7.62 1.54
C ALA A 16 1.57 -7.78 2.70
N GLY A 17 1.82 -9.01 3.14
CA GLY A 17 2.77 -9.31 4.20
C GLY A 17 4.19 -8.89 3.83
N PHE A 18 4.65 -9.22 2.62
CA PHE A 18 5.97 -8.82 2.14
C PHE A 18 6.11 -7.30 2.08
N ALA A 19 5.12 -6.60 1.54
CA ALA A 19 5.11 -5.14 1.48
C ALA A 19 5.12 -4.51 2.88
N ALA A 20 4.35 -5.04 3.83
CA ALA A 20 4.35 -4.56 5.21
C ALA A 20 5.73 -4.78 5.89
N VAL A 21 6.37 -5.93 5.65
CA VAL A 21 7.73 -6.19 6.13
C VAL A 21 8.74 -5.22 5.51
N ALA A 22 8.61 -4.93 4.21
CA ALA A 22 9.47 -3.96 3.54
C ALA A 22 9.33 -2.56 4.13
N VAL A 23 8.10 -2.10 4.42
CA VAL A 23 7.87 -0.82 5.14
C VAL A 23 8.58 -0.82 6.49
N ALA A 24 8.40 -1.88 7.28
CA ALA A 24 8.99 -1.96 8.62
C ALA A 24 10.53 -2.01 8.56
N ALA A 25 11.09 -2.74 7.60
CA ALA A 25 12.53 -2.85 7.40
C ALA A 25 13.14 -1.50 6.97
N HIS A 26 12.53 -0.83 5.99
CA HIS A 26 12.99 0.49 5.53
C HIS A 26 12.88 1.54 6.64
N TYR A 27 11.78 1.53 7.41
CA TYR A 27 11.62 2.42 8.55
C TYR A 27 12.67 2.17 9.65
N ALA A 28 13.04 0.91 9.88
CA ALA A 28 14.07 0.56 10.85
C ALA A 28 15.49 0.99 10.41
N ASP A 29 15.76 1.00 9.10
CA ASP A 29 17.08 1.34 8.55
C ASP A 29 17.26 2.85 8.33
N GLU A 30 16.26 3.50 7.72
CA GLU A 30 16.35 4.90 7.30
C GLU A 30 15.61 5.87 8.24
N GLY A 31 14.80 5.36 9.17
CA GLY A 31 13.95 6.18 10.04
C GLY A 31 12.79 6.85 9.31
N GLU A 32 12.59 6.51 8.04
CA GLU A 32 11.61 7.09 7.14
C GLU A 32 10.68 6.03 6.57
N LEU A 33 9.46 6.44 6.21
CA LEU A 33 8.43 5.50 5.80
C LEU A 33 8.50 5.25 4.29
N ASP A 34 8.59 3.99 3.88
CA ASP A 34 8.52 3.61 2.47
C ASP A 34 7.08 3.72 1.98
N PHE A 35 6.78 4.85 1.33
CA PHE A 35 5.44 5.11 0.80
C PHE A 35 5.03 4.14 -0.31
N VAL A 36 5.97 3.61 -1.09
CA VAL A 36 5.66 2.66 -2.17
C VAL A 36 5.23 1.33 -1.57
N SER A 37 6.03 0.79 -0.64
CA SER A 37 5.68 -0.45 0.06
C SER A 37 4.43 -0.29 0.92
N ALA A 38 4.20 0.88 1.52
CA ALA A 38 2.99 1.15 2.29
C ALA A 38 1.74 1.19 1.40
N ALA A 39 1.83 1.80 0.21
CA ALA A 39 0.75 1.79 -0.76
C ALA A 39 0.44 0.36 -1.24
N LEU A 40 1.47 -0.42 -1.56
CA LEU A 40 1.32 -1.83 -1.98
C LEU A 40 0.68 -2.68 -0.88
N ALA A 41 1.16 -2.55 0.36
CA ALA A 41 0.58 -3.25 1.51
C ALA A 41 -0.92 -2.94 1.63
N ALA A 42 -1.29 -1.66 1.57
CA ALA A 42 -2.68 -1.22 1.65
C ALA A 42 -3.54 -1.78 0.50
N VAL A 43 -3.05 -1.72 -0.74
CA VAL A 43 -3.76 -2.23 -1.93
C VAL A 43 -4.00 -3.73 -1.82
N PHE A 44 -2.97 -4.51 -1.49
CA PHE A 44 -3.10 -5.96 -1.38
C PHE A 44 -3.98 -6.37 -0.20
N THR A 45 -3.89 -5.68 0.94
CA THR A 45 -4.82 -5.91 2.07
C THR A 45 -6.26 -5.57 1.70
N GLY A 46 -6.52 -4.44 1.04
CA GLY A 46 -7.85 -4.07 0.58
C GLY A 46 -8.42 -5.10 -0.40
N THR A 47 -7.60 -5.58 -1.33
CA THR A 47 -7.95 -6.62 -2.30
C THR A 47 -8.30 -7.94 -1.61
N CYS A 48 -7.55 -8.33 -0.57
CA CYS A 48 -7.89 -9.50 0.23
C CYS A 48 -9.26 -9.38 0.89
N VAL A 49 -9.58 -8.23 1.46
CA VAL A 49 -10.87 -7.99 2.12
C VAL A 49 -12.01 -8.04 1.10
N GLU A 50 -11.85 -7.36 -0.04
CA GLU A 50 -12.84 -7.31 -1.11
C GLU A 50 -13.11 -8.70 -1.71
N LEU A 51 -12.05 -9.45 -2.07
CA LEU A 51 -12.20 -10.84 -2.55
C LEU A 51 -12.82 -11.74 -1.48
N GLY A 52 -12.46 -11.55 -0.21
CA GLY A 52 -13.00 -12.31 0.91
C GLY A 52 -14.50 -12.11 1.07
N THR A 53 -14.98 -10.86 0.99
CA THR A 53 -16.41 -10.54 1.00
C THR A 53 -17.13 -11.04 -0.25
N ALA A 54 -16.58 -10.79 -1.44
CA ALA A 54 -17.23 -11.15 -2.71
C ALA A 54 -17.42 -12.67 -2.89
N ASN A 55 -16.58 -13.48 -2.25
CA ASN A 55 -16.67 -14.95 -2.29
C ASN A 55 -17.35 -15.56 -1.05
N GLY A 56 -17.87 -14.73 -0.13
CA GLY A 56 -18.60 -15.18 1.05
C GLY A 56 -17.72 -15.75 2.18
N TYR A 57 -16.40 -15.51 2.15
CA TYR A 57 -15.49 -15.88 3.24
C TYR A 57 -15.52 -14.89 4.41
N LEU A 58 -15.87 -13.63 4.12
CA LEU A 58 -16.10 -12.58 5.10
C LEU A 58 -17.58 -12.18 5.09
N PRO A 59 -18.17 -11.88 6.26
CA PRO A 59 -19.53 -11.38 6.32
C PRO A 59 -19.59 -10.01 5.63
N ASP A 60 -20.63 -9.83 4.81
CA ASP A 60 -20.86 -8.55 4.17
C ASP A 60 -21.37 -7.54 5.21
N GLY A 61 -20.76 -6.36 5.27
CA GLY A 61 -21.06 -5.39 6.32
C GLY A 61 -20.16 -4.16 6.32
N VAL A 62 -20.49 -3.22 7.19
CA VAL A 62 -19.82 -1.91 7.26
C VAL A 62 -18.33 -2.03 7.55
N LEU A 63 -17.91 -3.04 8.33
CA LEU A 63 -16.53 -3.20 8.75
C LEU A 63 -15.58 -3.56 7.58
N PRO A 64 -15.83 -4.60 6.76
CA PRO A 64 -15.07 -4.81 5.52
C PRO A 64 -15.02 -3.59 4.60
N THR A 65 -16.15 -2.90 4.40
CA THR A 65 -16.20 -1.69 3.56
C THR A 65 -15.33 -0.57 4.12
N ALA A 66 -15.36 -0.36 5.44
CA ALA A 66 -14.51 0.63 6.10
C ALA A 66 -13.02 0.28 5.99
N VAL A 67 -12.66 -0.99 6.09
CA VAL A 67 -11.27 -1.45 5.91
C VAL A 67 -10.81 -1.18 4.48
N VAL A 68 -11.59 -1.55 3.47
CA VAL A 68 -11.27 -1.25 2.06
C VAL A 68 -11.14 0.26 1.83
N GLY A 69 -12.07 1.06 2.37
CA GLY A 69 -11.99 2.52 2.32
C GLY A 69 -10.71 3.07 2.97
N GLY A 70 -10.33 2.53 4.13
CA GLY A 70 -9.08 2.87 4.80
C GLY A 70 -7.84 2.53 3.96
N CYS A 71 -7.82 1.35 3.34
CA CYS A 71 -6.76 0.93 2.42
C CYS A 71 -6.62 1.88 1.23
N ILE A 72 -7.74 2.34 0.66
CA ILE A 72 -7.74 3.33 -0.44
C ILE A 72 -7.14 4.67 0.03
N VAL A 73 -7.56 5.16 1.20
CA VAL A 73 -7.04 6.41 1.76
C VAL A 73 -5.53 6.33 1.99
N VAL A 74 -5.05 5.22 2.57
CA VAL A 74 -3.61 4.99 2.78
C VAL A 74 -2.86 4.96 1.45
N ALA A 75 -3.36 4.22 0.46
CA ALA A 75 -2.72 4.15 -0.86
C ALA A 75 -2.62 5.53 -1.54
N LEU A 76 -3.68 6.34 -1.48
CA LEU A 76 -3.70 7.70 -2.03
C LEU A 76 -2.79 8.66 -1.26
N ALA A 77 -2.78 8.57 0.07
CA ALA A 77 -1.91 9.39 0.91
C ALA A 77 -0.44 9.08 0.63
N SER A 78 -0.07 7.79 0.57
CA SER A 78 1.26 7.33 0.21
C SER A 78 1.69 7.81 -1.17
N LEU A 79 0.80 7.72 -2.17
CA LEU A 79 1.06 8.24 -3.51
C LEU A 79 1.31 9.76 -3.50
N ALA A 80 0.46 10.52 -2.81
CA ALA A 80 0.58 11.96 -2.72
C ALA A 80 1.88 12.39 -2.01
N LEU A 81 2.27 11.69 -0.95
CA LEU A 81 3.50 11.94 -0.22
C LEU A 81 4.75 11.57 -1.05
N GLY A 82 4.72 10.45 -1.75
CA GLY A 82 5.78 10.05 -2.69
C GLY A 82 6.01 11.10 -3.77
N VAL A 83 4.93 11.55 -4.44
CA VAL A 83 5.01 12.60 -5.47
C VAL A 83 5.58 13.91 -4.92
N ARG A 84 5.15 14.33 -3.72
CA ARG A 84 5.69 15.55 -3.07
C ARG A 84 7.18 15.42 -2.77
N ARG A 85 7.62 14.23 -2.34
CA ARG A 85 9.02 13.96 -2.02
C ARG A 85 9.91 14.02 -3.26
N ASP A 86 9.48 13.40 -4.36
CA ASP A 86 10.19 13.45 -5.64
C ASP A 86 10.28 14.87 -6.20
N GLN A 87 9.19 15.64 -6.09
CA GLN A 87 9.19 17.04 -6.50
C GLN A 87 10.19 17.88 -5.68
N ALA A 88 10.26 17.67 -4.36
CA ALA A 88 11.20 18.36 -3.49
C ALA A 88 12.66 18.00 -3.84
N ALA A 89 12.95 16.71 -4.05
CA ALA A 89 14.28 16.24 -4.45
C ALA A 89 14.69 16.86 -5.80
N PHE A 90 13.79 16.86 -6.79
CA PHE A 90 14.05 17.43 -8.10
C PHE A 90 14.29 18.96 -8.06
N GLN A 91 13.56 19.67 -7.20
CA GLN A 91 13.78 21.10 -6.98
C GLN A 91 15.15 21.38 -6.35
N ALA A 92 15.58 20.57 -5.38
CA ALA A 92 16.89 20.70 -4.74
C ALA A 92 18.04 20.50 -5.74
N PHE A 93 17.96 19.48 -6.59
CA PHE A 93 18.94 19.28 -7.67
C PHE A 93 18.99 20.46 -8.64
N ARG A 94 17.83 20.99 -9.02
CA ARG A 94 17.74 22.14 -9.94
C ARG A 94 18.28 23.42 -9.31
N SER A 95 18.14 23.64 -8.00
CA SER A 95 18.72 24.80 -7.32
C SER A 95 20.24 24.70 -7.22
N ASP A 96 20.78 23.54 -6.87
CA ASP A 96 22.23 23.34 -6.72
C ASP A 96 22.98 23.50 -8.06
N ALA A 97 22.37 23.03 -9.14
CA ALA A 97 22.88 23.22 -10.51
C ALA A 97 22.87 24.69 -10.98
N ARG A 98 22.12 25.58 -10.31
CA ARG A 98 22.00 27.01 -10.68
C ARG A 98 22.87 27.91 -9.81
N SER A 99 23.35 27.41 -8.67
CA SER A 99 24.27 28.11 -7.76
C SER A 99 25.75 27.83 -8.03
N ARG A 100 26.07 26.91 -8.95
CA ARG A 100 27.41 26.70 -9.52
C ARG A 100 27.54 27.43 -10.85
#